data_AF-A0A2P6FXD9-F1
#
_entry.id   AF-A0A2P6FXD9-F1
#
_cell.length_a   1.000
_cell.length_b   1.000
_cell.length_c   1.000
_cell.angle_alpha   90.00
_cell.angle_beta   90.00
_cell.angle_gamma   90.00
#
_symmetry.space_group_name_H-M   'P 1'
#
loop_
_entity.id
_entity.type
_entity.pdbx_description
1 polymer ?
#
loop_
_entity_poly.entity_id
_entity_poly.type
_entity_poly.pdbx_seq_one_letter_code
_entity_poly.pdbx_strand_id
1 'polypeptide(L)'
;MGVPKAVVLDVNETLFSLESLDALFADWGVPDGRDLWFARTLRNGFALTCAGSYRTFPDVAGSALISLAPERLGDEHVRELFDAFGQLTPHPEVADALARARSAGIDMVTLSVGNASNVERLFQRAGI
;
A
#
# COMPACT_ATOMS: atom_id res chain seq x y z
N MET A 1 1.95 6.70 -31.94
CA MET A 1 1.46 5.61 -31.04
C MET A 1 -0.01 5.86 -30.80
N GLY A 2 -0.86 4.82 -30.85
CA GLY A 2 -2.29 4.95 -30.59
C GLY A 2 -2.61 5.08 -29.10
N VAL A 3 -3.83 5.48 -28.76
CA VAL A 3 -4.33 5.50 -27.37
C VAL A 3 -4.36 4.05 -26.84
N PRO A 4 -3.82 3.77 -25.63
CA PRO A 4 -3.86 2.43 -25.06
C PRO A 4 -5.31 2.01 -24.80
N LYS A 5 -5.60 0.72 -24.98
CA LYS A 5 -6.94 0.17 -24.70
C LYS A 5 -7.23 0.00 -23.21
N ALA A 6 -6.19 -0.23 -22.42
CA ALA A 6 -6.30 -0.45 -20.99
C ALA A 6 -5.05 0.04 -20.25
N VAL A 7 -5.22 0.33 -18.96
CA VAL A 7 -4.13 0.58 -18.00
C VAL A 7 -4.28 -0.35 -16.79
N VAL A 8 -3.15 -0.88 -16.31
CA VAL A 8 -3.06 -1.67 -15.08
C VAL A 8 -2.36 -0.81 -14.05
N LEU A 9 -3.03 -0.58 -12.92
CA LEU A 9 -2.58 0.35 -11.89
C LEU A 9 -2.20 -0.43 -10.63
N ASP A 10 -0.99 -0.19 -10.13
CA ASP A 10 -0.68 -0.51 -8.74
C ASP A 10 -1.51 0.37 -7.79
N VAL A 11 -1.65 -0.02 -6.53
CA VAL A 11 -2.54 0.62 -5.55
C VAL A 11 -1.76 1.33 -4.46
N ASN A 12 -0.86 0.63 -3.79
CA ASN A 12 -0.21 1.13 -2.58
C ASN A 12 0.87 2.14 -2.96
N GLU A 13 0.82 3.36 -2.43
CA GLU A 13 1.68 4.50 -2.79
C GLU A 13 1.52 5.01 -4.23
N THR A 14 1.00 4.20 -5.17
CA THR A 14 0.65 4.65 -6.54
C THR A 14 -0.69 5.38 -6.59
N LEU A 15 -1.75 4.80 -6.01
CA LEU A 15 -3.08 5.42 -5.97
C LEU A 15 -3.42 5.93 -4.58
N PHE A 16 -3.06 5.18 -3.53
CA PHE A 16 -3.34 5.53 -2.14
C PHE A 16 -2.05 5.89 -1.42
N SER A 17 -2.02 7.10 -0.87
CA SER A 17 -0.85 7.65 -0.18
C SER A 17 -0.65 6.94 1.16
N LEU A 18 0.59 6.56 1.46
CA LEU A 18 1.00 6.05 2.77
C LEU A 18 1.41 7.19 3.73
N GLU A 19 1.43 8.46 3.32
CA GLU A 19 1.88 9.59 4.15
C GLU A 19 1.12 9.69 5.48
N SER A 20 -0.16 9.31 5.52
CA SER A 20 -0.94 9.33 6.77
C SER A 20 -0.40 8.37 7.83
N LEU A 21 0.43 7.39 7.44
CA LEU A 21 1.08 6.46 8.36
C LEU A 21 2.25 7.10 9.12
N ASP A 22 2.83 8.21 8.64
CA ASP A 22 4.02 8.84 9.26
C ASP A 22 3.77 9.21 10.73
N ALA A 23 2.54 9.60 11.07
CA ALA A 23 2.14 9.92 12.44
C ALA A 23 2.34 8.71 13.38
N LEU A 24 2.01 7.50 12.93
CA LEU A 24 2.19 6.28 13.72
C LEU A 24 3.69 6.02 13.99
N PHE A 25 4.52 6.15 12.95
CA PHE A 25 5.97 5.96 13.10
C PHE A 25 6.60 6.96 14.08
N ALA A 26 6.13 8.21 14.06
CA ALA A 26 6.54 9.23 15.03
C ALA A 26 6.11 8.85 16.46
N ASP A 27 4.85 8.45 16.66
CA ASP A 27 4.30 8.07 17.97
C ASP A 27 4.99 6.84 18.56
N TRP A 28 5.41 5.89 17.72
CA TRP A 28 6.19 4.71 18.12
C TRP A 28 7.68 5.01 18.34
N GLY A 29 8.10 6.27 18.24
CA GLY A 29 9.49 6.70 18.44
C GLY A 29 10.46 6.20 17.37
N VAL A 30 9.96 5.87 16.17
CA VAL A 30 10.74 5.54 14.98
C VAL A 30 10.44 6.55 13.86
N PRO A 31 10.68 7.86 14.10
CA PRO A 31 10.41 8.89 13.10
C PRO A 31 11.14 8.57 11.80
N ASP A 32 10.54 8.95 10.67
CA ASP A 32 11.02 8.66 9.32
C ASP A 32 11.08 7.15 8.98
N GLY A 33 10.47 6.30 9.81
CA GLY A 33 10.49 4.84 9.66
C GLY A 33 9.61 4.31 8.53
N ARG A 34 8.63 5.08 8.03
CA ARG A 34 7.66 4.64 7.00
C ARG A 34 8.34 4.18 5.73
N ASP A 35 9.23 5.00 5.17
CA ASP A 35 9.92 4.70 3.91
C ASP A 35 10.78 3.43 4.03
N LEU A 36 11.52 3.33 5.13
CA LEU A 36 12.36 2.16 5.40
C LEU A 36 11.52 0.91 5.63
N TRP A 37 10.40 1.02 6.34
CA TRP A 37 9.44 -0.07 6.53
C TRP A 37 8.88 -0.55 5.18
N PHE A 38 8.41 0.36 4.33
CA PHE A 38 7.82 0.00 3.05
C PHE A 38 8.86 -0.62 2.10
N ALA A 39 10.07 -0.05 2.05
CA ALA A 39 11.19 -0.62 1.30
C ALA A 39 11.57 -2.02 1.78
N ARG A 40 11.60 -2.26 3.11
CA ARG A 40 11.86 -3.59 3.69
C ARG A 40 10.74 -4.58 3.36
N THR A 41 9.49 -4.13 3.40
CA THR A 41 8.32 -4.93 3.02
C THR A 41 8.45 -5.45 1.58
N LEU A 42 8.71 -4.54 0.63
CA LEU A 42 8.88 -4.91 -0.78
C LEU A 42 10.11 -5.80 -1.00
N ARG A 43 11.26 -5.46 -0.39
CA ARG A 43 12.47 -6.28 -0.45
C ARG A 43 12.23 -7.71 0.04
N ASN A 44 11.53 -7.88 1.17
CA ASN A 44 11.24 -9.19 1.73
C ASN A 44 10.27 -9.97 0.82
N GLY A 45 9.29 -9.30 0.22
CA GLY A 45 8.40 -9.89 -0.79
C GLY A 45 9.15 -10.39 -2.04
N PHE A 46 10.12 -9.61 -2.52
CA PHE A 46 10.99 -10.04 -3.62
C PHE A 46 11.83 -11.25 -3.23
N ALA A 47 12.44 -11.24 -2.04
CA ALA A 47 13.24 -12.35 -1.54
C ALA A 47 12.42 -13.66 -1.44
N LEU A 48 11.19 -13.59 -0.93
CA LEU A 48 10.27 -14.72 -0.87
C LEU A 48 9.97 -15.27 -2.28
N THR A 49 9.62 -14.39 -3.22
CA THR A 49 9.37 -14.77 -4.62
C THR A 49 10.59 -15.45 -5.24
N CYS A 50 11.78 -14.88 -5.07
CA CYS A 50 13.04 -15.47 -5.56
C CYS A 50 13.34 -16.84 -4.92
N ALA A 51 12.93 -17.04 -3.66
CA ALA A 51 13.07 -18.30 -2.94
C ALA A 51 11.93 -19.30 -3.27
N GLY A 52 11.03 -18.99 -4.21
CA GLY A 52 9.89 -19.85 -4.55
C GLY A 52 8.88 -20.00 -3.41
N SER A 53 8.86 -19.05 -2.47
CA SER A 53 8.01 -19.06 -1.28
C SER A 53 7.00 -17.93 -1.33
N TYR A 54 5.86 -18.12 -0.65
CA TYR A 54 4.81 -17.11 -0.57
C TYR A 54 4.45 -16.83 0.90
N ARG A 55 4.22 -15.55 1.19
CA ARG A 55 3.57 -15.04 2.40
C ARG A 55 2.65 -13.90 2.00
N THR A 56 1.61 -13.66 2.80
CA THR A 56 0.68 -12.57 2.51
C THR A 56 1.34 -11.21 2.76
N PHE A 57 0.85 -10.16 2.12
CA PHE A 57 1.35 -8.80 2.37
C PHE A 57 1.32 -8.44 3.87
N PRO A 58 0.23 -8.71 4.63
CA PRO A 58 0.24 -8.46 6.08
C PRO A 58 1.35 -9.16 6.86
N ASP A 59 1.64 -10.43 6.54
CA ASP A 59 2.72 -11.18 7.20
C ASP A 59 4.08 -10.51 6.97
N VAL A 60 4.35 -10.12 5.72
CA VAL A 60 5.64 -9.54 5.30
C VAL A 60 5.80 -8.13 5.85
N ALA A 61 4.76 -7.30 5.76
CA ALA A 61 4.75 -5.93 6.24
C ALA A 61 4.80 -5.86 7.77
N GLY A 62 4.09 -6.73 8.48
CA GLY A 62 4.15 -6.81 9.94
C GLY A 62 5.54 -7.24 10.43
N SER A 63 6.13 -8.25 9.81
CA SER A 63 7.52 -8.66 10.11
C SER A 63 8.52 -7.55 9.81
N ALA A 64 8.35 -6.82 8.70
CA ALA A 64 9.19 -5.68 8.36
C ALA A 64 9.08 -4.55 9.40
N LEU A 65 7.88 -4.28 9.93
CA LEU A 65 7.66 -3.27 10.97
C LEU A 65 8.43 -3.64 12.25
N ILE A 66 8.23 -4.85 12.78
CA ILE A 66 8.90 -5.31 13.99
C ILE A 66 10.43 -5.24 13.82
N SER A 67 10.94 -5.56 12.63
CA SER A 67 12.38 -5.50 12.33
C SER A 67 13.01 -4.11 12.42
N LEU A 68 12.23 -3.02 12.42
CA LEU A 68 12.76 -1.66 12.57
C LEU A 68 13.27 -1.41 13.98
N ALA A 69 12.55 -1.89 15.00
CA ALA A 69 12.87 -1.70 16.41
C ALA A 69 12.28 -2.86 17.23
N PRO A 70 12.92 -4.04 17.22
CA PRO A 70 12.34 -5.27 17.78
C PRO A 70 12.12 -5.22 19.31
N GLU A 71 12.83 -4.36 20.02
CA GLU A 71 12.66 -4.14 21.46
C GLU A 71 11.48 -3.22 21.80
N ARG A 72 10.79 -2.67 20.80
CA ARG A 72 9.72 -1.67 20.96
C ARG A 72 8.47 -2.01 20.17
N LEU A 73 8.64 -2.43 18.92
CA LEU A 73 7.55 -2.74 18.00
C LEU A 73 7.16 -4.21 18.12
N GLY A 74 5.86 -4.48 18.08
CA GLY A 74 5.27 -5.80 18.27
C GLY A 74 3.87 -5.88 17.70
N ASP A 75 3.14 -6.95 18.02
CA ASP A 75 1.85 -7.27 17.40
C ASP A 75 0.79 -6.17 17.54
N GLU A 76 0.83 -5.37 18.61
CA GLU A 76 -0.06 -4.22 18.78
C GLU A 76 0.15 -3.14 17.70
N HIS A 77 1.40 -2.78 17.47
CA HIS A 77 1.80 -1.82 16.45
C HIS A 77 1.47 -2.34 15.04
N VAL A 78 1.60 -3.65 14.82
CA VAL A 78 1.20 -4.28 13.54
C VAL A 78 -0.31 -4.15 13.33
N ARG A 79 -1.13 -4.35 14.37
CA ARG A 79 -2.58 -4.15 14.28
C ARG A 79 -2.92 -2.69 13.98
N GLU A 80 -2.35 -1.76 14.73
CA GLU A 80 -2.56 -0.32 14.55
C GLU A 80 -2.15 0.15 13.13
N LEU A 81 -1.02 -0.33 12.63
CA LEU A 81 -0.58 -0.09 11.25
C LEU A 81 -1.64 -0.51 10.23
N PHE A 82 -2.19 -1.73 10.33
CA PHE A 82 -3.17 -2.23 9.36
C PHE A 82 -4.56 -1.60 9.52
N ASP A 83 -4.93 -1.20 10.74
CA ASP A 83 -6.14 -0.41 10.96
C ASP A 83 -6.04 0.92 10.22
N ALA A 84 -4.89 1.62 10.31
CA ALA A 84 -4.64 2.85 9.55
C ALA A 84 -4.49 2.61 8.04
N PHE A 85 -3.84 1.51 7.64
CA PHE A 85 -3.69 1.11 6.23
C PHE A 85 -5.06 0.85 5.56
N GLY A 86 -6.06 0.40 6.32
CA GLY A 86 -7.44 0.26 5.82
C GLY A 86 -8.17 1.60 5.61
N GLN A 87 -7.52 2.71 5.95
CA GLN A 87 -8.09 4.07 5.94
C GLN A 87 -7.30 5.04 5.04
N LEU A 88 -6.34 4.54 4.25
CA LEU A 88 -5.55 5.38 3.36
C LEU A 88 -6.45 6.18 2.42
N THR A 89 -6.01 7.38 2.10
CA THR A 89 -6.68 8.27 1.15
C THR A 89 -5.95 8.25 -0.19
N PRO A 90 -6.65 8.41 -1.31
CA PRO A 90 -6.00 8.51 -2.60
C PRO A 90 -5.12 9.77 -2.67
N HIS A 91 -4.11 9.76 -3.54
CA HIS A 91 -3.42 11.00 -3.91
C HIS A 91 -4.41 12.00 -4.55
N PRO A 92 -4.23 13.32 -4.36
CA PRO A 92 -5.22 14.33 -4.77
C PRO A 92 -5.62 14.28 -6.24
N GLU A 93 -4.70 13.89 -7.12
CA GLU A 93 -4.89 13.83 -8.58
C GLU A 93 -5.60 12.56 -9.07
N VAL A 94 -5.73 11.53 -8.23
CA VAL A 94 -6.17 10.19 -8.66
C VAL A 94 -7.60 10.23 -9.20
N ALA A 95 -8.53 10.87 -8.50
CA ALA A 95 -9.94 10.92 -8.92
C ALA A 95 -10.08 11.54 -10.33
N ASP A 96 -9.41 12.67 -10.56
CA ASP A 96 -9.44 13.37 -11.85
C ASP A 96 -8.73 12.57 -12.95
N ALA A 97 -7.61 11.92 -12.63
CA ALA A 97 -6.87 11.08 -13.58
C ALA A 97 -7.70 9.86 -14.04
N LEU A 98 -8.37 9.17 -13.10
CA LEU A 98 -9.25 8.04 -13.40
C LEU A 98 -10.47 8.46 -14.22
N ALA A 99 -11.09 9.61 -13.87
CA ALA A 99 -12.21 10.16 -14.64
C ALA A 99 -11.83 10.50 -16.09
N ARG A 100 -10.63 11.04 -16.30
CA ARG A 100 -10.09 11.33 -17.63
C ARG A 100 -9.82 10.07 -18.44
N ALA A 101 -9.21 9.05 -17.83
CA ALA A 101 -8.95 7.77 -18.47
C ALA A 101 -10.26 7.09 -18.90
N ARG A 102 -11.26 7.06 -18.01
CA ARG A 102 -12.61 6.58 -18.32
C ARG A 102 -13.25 7.34 -19.48
N SER A 103 -13.16 8.67 -19.48
CA SER A 103 -13.73 9.52 -20.55
C SER A 103 -13.05 9.30 -21.90
N ALA A 104 -11.79 8.87 -21.90
CA ALA A 104 -11.04 8.50 -23.10
C ALA A 104 -11.34 7.08 -23.60
N GLY A 105 -12.22 6.33 -22.94
CA GLY A 105 -12.55 4.94 -23.29
C GLY A 105 -11.43 3.95 -22.97
N ILE A 106 -10.59 4.25 -21.98
CA ILE A 106 -9.50 3.38 -21.52
C ILE A 106 -10.02 2.51 -20.38
N ASP A 107 -9.94 1.19 -20.53
CA ASP A 107 -10.27 0.25 -19.47
C ASP A 107 -9.23 0.33 -18.33
N MET A 108 -9.67 0.19 -17.08
CA MET A 108 -8.78 0.30 -15.92
C MET A 108 -8.96 -0.91 -15.01
N VAL A 109 -7.85 -1.50 -14.58
CA VAL A 109 -7.81 -2.57 -13.58
C VAL A 109 -6.69 -2.31 -12.59
N THR A 110 -6.86 -2.79 -11.36
CA THR A 110 -5.81 -2.75 -10.34
C THR A 110 -5.04 -4.07 -10.27
N LEU A 111 -3.73 -3.98 -10.02
CA LEU A 111 -2.88 -5.12 -9.70
C LEU A 111 -2.00 -4.74 -8.52
N SER A 112 -2.27 -5.31 -7.35
CA SER A 112 -1.63 -4.93 -6.09
C SER A 112 -1.06 -6.14 -5.36
N VAL A 113 -0.05 -5.89 -4.52
CA VAL A 113 0.44 -6.85 -3.51
C VAL A 113 -0.54 -7.04 -2.35
N GLY A 114 -1.50 -6.13 -2.16
CA GLY A 114 -2.55 -6.23 -1.15
C GLY A 114 -3.64 -7.25 -1.50
N ASN A 115 -4.58 -7.47 -0.58
CA ASN A 115 -5.76 -8.29 -0.88
C ASN A 115 -6.84 -7.46 -1.60
N ALA A 116 -7.63 -8.11 -2.45
CA ALA A 116 -8.66 -7.44 -3.26
C ALA A 116 -9.71 -6.72 -2.40
N SER A 117 -10.13 -7.32 -1.29
CA SER A 117 -11.16 -6.77 -0.41
C SER A 117 -10.74 -5.46 0.28
N ASN A 118 -9.46 -5.30 0.63
CA ASN A 118 -8.95 -4.03 1.16
C ASN A 118 -8.90 -2.96 0.06
N VAL A 119 -8.45 -3.33 -1.15
CA VAL A 119 -8.44 -2.40 -2.29
C VAL A 119 -9.87 -1.92 -2.58
N GLU A 120 -10.84 -2.83 -2.69
CA GLU A 120 -12.25 -2.48 -2.90
C GLU A 120 -12.77 -1.52 -1.82
N ARG A 121 -12.42 -1.76 -0.55
CA ARG A 121 -12.81 -0.89 0.56
C ARG A 121 -12.20 0.51 0.44
N LEU A 122 -10.92 0.62 0.07
CA LEU A 122 -10.25 1.90 -0.12
C LEU A 122 -10.93 2.72 -1.22
N PHE A 123 -11.24 2.10 -2.37
CA PHE A 123 -11.97 2.74 -3.46
C PHE A 123 -13.38 3.18 -3.02
N GLN A 124 -14.15 2.30 -2.38
CA GLN A 124 -15.50 2.61 -1.88
C GLN A 124 -15.51 3.80 -0.90
N ARG A 125 -14.54 3.84 0.01
CA ARG A 125 -14.41 4.94 0.99
C ARG A 125 -14.02 6.26 0.35
N ALA A 126 -13.17 6.19 -0.68
CA ALA A 126 -12.74 7.36 -1.44
C ALA A 126 -13.79 7.86 -2.44
N GLY A 127 -14.84 7.09 -2.70
CA GLY A 127 -15.92 7.46 -3.63
C GLY A 127 -15.47 7.43 -5.10
N ILE A 128 -14.47 6.61 -5.43
CA ILE A 128 -13.91 6.44 -6.78
C ILE A 128 -14.22 5.05 -7.36
#